data_AF-A0A5M4DAR6-F1
#
_entry.id   AF-A0A5M4DAR6-F1
#
_cell.length_a   1.000
_cell.length_b   1.000
_cell.length_c   1.000
_cell.angle_alpha   90.00
_cell.angle_beta   90.00
_cell.angle_gamma   90.00
#
_symmetry.space_group_name_H-M   'P 1'
#
loop_
_entity.id
_entity.type
_entity.pdbx_description
1 polymer ?
#
loop_
_entity_poly.entity_id
_entity_poly.type
_entity_poly.pdbx_seq_one_letter_code
_entity_poly.pdbx_strand_id
1 'polypeptide(L)'
;MRRKSGSGIGPAVRFKRRLARAFLEFDRLETSGGLVLLGCALVALVWANSIWSDSYFEIASTTIALQIGSFLIDKPLILWINDGLMALFFFVVGLEIKRE
;
A
#
# COMPACT_ATOMS: atom_id res chain seq x y z
N MET A 1 -3.12 60.63 -20.81
CA MET A 1 -4.17 59.82 -21.46
C MET A 1 -3.98 58.35 -21.04
N ARG A 2 -4.99 57.79 -20.34
CA ARG A 2 -5.34 56.36 -20.08
C ARG A 2 -4.30 55.26 -19.73
N ARG A 3 -4.34 54.91 -18.43
CA ARG A 3 -4.53 53.58 -17.76
C ARG A 3 -3.62 52.35 -18.03
N LYS A 4 -2.94 51.97 -16.93
CA LYS A 4 -2.77 50.63 -16.29
C LYS A 4 -2.96 49.37 -17.14
N SER A 5 -2.01 48.43 -17.01
CA SER A 5 -2.37 47.02 -16.83
C SER A 5 -1.33 46.32 -15.95
N GLY A 6 -1.66 46.18 -14.67
CA GLY A 6 -0.90 45.34 -13.75
C GLY A 6 -1.15 43.88 -14.07
N SER A 7 -0.07 43.14 -14.29
CA SER A 7 -0.07 41.67 -14.35
C SER A 7 -0.33 41.11 -12.95
N GLY A 8 -1.57 41.28 -12.49
CA GLY A 8 -2.08 40.68 -11.27
C GLY A 8 -2.54 39.26 -11.59
N ILE A 9 -1.63 38.29 -11.51
CA ILE A 9 -2.03 36.89 -11.45
C ILE A 9 -2.93 36.75 -10.21
N GLY A 10 -4.23 36.57 -10.45
CA GLY A 10 -5.25 36.64 -9.41
C GLY A 10 -4.95 35.70 -8.22
N PRO A 11 -5.32 36.09 -6.99
CA PRO A 11 -5.01 35.35 -5.76
C PRO A 11 -5.46 33.88 -5.82
N ALA A 12 -6.54 33.59 -6.55
CA ALA A 12 -7.05 32.25 -6.79
C ALA A 12 -6.05 31.31 -7.51
N VAL A 13 -5.27 31.83 -8.46
CA VAL A 13 -4.28 31.03 -9.22
C VAL A 13 -3.06 30.70 -8.33
N ARG A 14 -2.69 31.62 -7.45
CA ARG A 14 -1.60 31.42 -6.47
C ARG A 14 -2.01 30.40 -5.40
N PHE A 15 -3.27 30.42 -4.98
CA PHE A 15 -3.83 29.47 -4.03
C PHE A 15 -3.93 28.05 -4.62
N LYS A 16 -4.44 27.89 -5.84
CA LYS A 16 -4.49 26.57 -6.53
C LYS A 16 -3.10 25.94 -6.67
N ARG A 17 -2.07 26.72 -7.03
CA ARG A 17 -0.69 26.22 -7.17
C ARG A 17 0.01 25.91 -5.85
N ARG A 18 -0.46 26.48 -4.73
CA ARG A 18 0.10 26.25 -3.39
C ARG A 18 -0.56 25.04 -2.74
N LEU A 19 -1.87 24.88 -2.91
CA LEU A 19 -2.59 23.66 -2.54
C LEU A 19 -2.11 22.46 -3.36
N ALA A 20 -2.00 22.58 -4.69
CA ALA A 20 -1.53 21.49 -5.52
C ALA A 20 -0.11 21.02 -5.13
N ARG A 21 0.79 21.94 -4.77
CA ARG A 21 2.14 21.60 -4.27
C ARG A 21 2.13 20.97 -2.88
N ALA A 22 1.30 21.47 -1.96
CA ALA A 22 1.13 20.87 -0.64
C ALA A 22 0.55 19.45 -0.71
N PHE A 23 -0.42 19.21 -1.61
CA PHE A 23 -0.94 17.87 -1.90
C PHE A 23 0.14 16.97 -2.53
N LEU A 24 0.91 17.45 -3.51
CA LEU A 24 2.03 16.70 -4.13
C LEU A 24 3.18 16.38 -3.17
N GLU A 25 3.39 17.20 -2.13
CA GLU A 25 4.40 16.96 -1.08
C GLU A 25 3.90 15.99 -0.01
N PHE A 26 2.64 16.06 0.40
CA PHE A 26 2.02 15.07 1.31
C PHE A 26 1.87 13.70 0.65
N ASP A 27 1.60 13.66 -0.66
CA ASP A 27 1.49 12.44 -1.44
C ASP A 27 2.80 11.65 -1.53
N ARG A 28 3.95 12.28 -1.24
CA ARG A 28 5.26 11.64 -1.41
C ARG A 28 5.76 10.85 -0.20
N LEU A 29 5.28 11.12 1.01
CA LEU A 29 5.80 10.48 2.24
C LEU A 29 4.84 9.46 2.87
N GLU A 30 3.53 9.64 2.73
CA GLU A 30 2.52 8.75 3.29
C GLU A 30 1.84 7.89 2.21
N THR A 31 1.61 8.45 1.01
CA THR A 31 1.01 7.71 -0.11
C THR A 31 1.95 6.68 -0.74
N SER A 32 3.27 6.73 -0.51
CA SER A 32 4.18 5.75 -1.12
C SER A 32 3.84 4.31 -0.71
N GLY A 33 3.47 4.09 0.56
CA GLY A 33 3.04 2.77 1.04
C GLY A 33 1.68 2.37 0.46
N GLY A 34 0.71 3.29 0.45
CA GLY A 34 -0.63 3.06 -0.11
C GLY A 34 -0.62 2.78 -1.61
N LEU A 35 0.23 3.48 -2.38
CA LEU A 35 0.37 3.29 -3.82
C LEU A 35 1.02 1.96 -4.16
N VAL A 36 2.03 1.54 -3.39
CA VAL A 36 2.63 0.20 -3.52
C VAL A 36 1.59 -0.87 -3.22
N LEU A 37 0.80 -0.71 -2.14
CA LEU A 37 -0.26 -1.64 -1.78
C LEU A 37 -1.35 -1.74 -2.87
N LEU A 38 -1.76 -0.60 -3.42
CA LEU A 38 -2.69 -0.55 -4.56
C LEU A 38 -2.11 -1.24 -5.80
N GLY A 39 -0.83 -1.00 -6.11
CA GLY A 39 -0.12 -1.67 -7.20
C GLY A 39 -0.09 -3.19 -7.03
N CYS A 40 0.25 -3.68 -5.84
CA CYS A 40 0.21 -5.10 -5.50
C CYS A 40 -1.19 -5.70 -5.65
N ALA A 41 -2.23 -4.99 -5.18
CA ALA A 41 -3.61 -5.43 -5.29
C ALA A 41 -4.07 -5.55 -6.76
N LEU A 42 -3.71 -4.57 -7.60
CA LEU A 42 -4.00 -4.62 -9.04
C LEU A 42 -3.28 -5.78 -9.72
N VAL A 43 -2.01 -6.02 -9.39
CA VAL A 43 -1.25 -7.17 -9.92
C VAL A 43 -1.92 -8.47 -9.51
N ALA A 44 -2.29 -8.64 -8.24
CA ALA A 44 -2.97 -9.83 -7.75
C ALA A 44 -4.33 -10.03 -8.45
N LEU A 45 -5.11 -8.96 -8.62
CA LEU A 45 -6.41 -8.99 -9.30
C LEU A 45 -6.26 -9.43 -10.76
N VAL A 46 -5.32 -8.82 -11.49
CA VAL A 46 -5.06 -9.18 -12.89
C VAL A 46 -4.58 -10.62 -12.98
N TRP A 47 -3.65 -11.04 -12.13
CA TRP A 47 -3.11 -12.39 -12.14
C TRP A 47 -4.20 -13.44 -11.89
N ALA A 48 -5.01 -13.26 -10.83
CA ALA A 48 -6.07 -14.19 -10.47
C ALA A 48 -7.19 -14.31 -11.53
N ASN A 49 -7.36 -13.29 -12.39
CA ASN A 49 -8.36 -13.28 -13.47
C ASN A 49 -7.75 -13.54 -14.87
N SER A 50 -6.46 -13.89 -14.94
CA SER A 50 -5.75 -14.14 -16.20
C SER A 50 -5.68 -15.62 -16.56
N ILE A 51 -5.11 -15.95 -17.72
CA ILE A 51 -4.84 -17.33 -18.17
C ILE A 51 -3.90 -18.08 -17.19
N TRP A 52 -3.12 -17.35 -16.39
CA TRP A 52 -2.25 -17.90 -15.34
C TRP A 52 -2.91 -17.93 -13.95
N SER A 53 -4.24 -17.86 -13.87
CA SER A 53 -4.99 -17.93 -12.62
C SER A 53 -4.65 -19.19 -11.82
N ASP A 54 -4.51 -20.32 -12.50
CA ASP A 54 -4.25 -21.60 -11.85
C ASP A 54 -2.91 -21.57 -11.09
N SER A 55 -1.87 -20.97 -11.68
CA SER A 55 -0.58 -20.78 -11.01
C SER A 55 -0.69 -19.90 -9.76
N TYR A 56 -1.55 -18.88 -9.77
CA TYR A 56 -1.80 -18.06 -8.58
C TYR A 56 -2.40 -18.90 -7.44
N PHE A 57 -3.42 -19.70 -7.75
CA PHE A 57 -4.10 -20.54 -6.76
C PHE A 57 -3.24 -21.73 -6.30
N GLU A 58 -2.44 -22.33 -7.17
CA GLU A 58 -1.47 -23.38 -6.82
C GLU A 58 -0.42 -22.86 -5.83
N ILE A 59 0.16 -21.69 -6.08
CA ILE A 59 1.11 -21.07 -5.16
C ILE A 59 0.42 -20.78 -3.82
N ALA A 60 -0.76 -20.15 -3.84
CA ALA A 60 -1.48 -19.80 -2.62
C ALA A 60 -1.89 -21.02 -1.77
N SER A 61 -2.25 -22.13 -2.43
CA SER A 61 -2.67 -23.38 -1.79
C SER A 61 -1.53 -24.33 -1.45
N THR A 62 -0.29 -24.01 -1.84
CA THR A 62 0.89 -24.83 -1.56
C THR A 62 1.00 -25.12 -0.07
N THR A 63 0.91 -26.39 0.32
CA THR A 63 1.00 -26.79 1.72
C THR A 63 2.44 -26.71 2.21
N ILE A 64 2.68 -25.90 3.24
CA ILE A 64 3.95 -25.83 3.93
C ILE A 64 3.77 -26.42 5.32
N ALA A 65 4.54 -27.48 5.58
CA ALA A 65 4.58 -28.15 6.87
C ALA A 65 5.90 -27.85 7.59
N LEU A 66 5.81 -27.40 8.85
CA LEU A 66 6.93 -27.28 9.76
C LEU A 66 6.76 -28.29 10.89
N GLN A 67 7.76 -29.15 11.06
CA GLN A 67 7.77 -30.17 12.10
C GLN A 67 8.98 -29.99 13.02
N ILE A 68 8.74 -29.94 14.33
CA ILE A 68 9.78 -29.89 15.37
C ILE A 68 9.44 -30.97 16.41
N GLY A 69 10.11 -32.12 16.31
CA GLY A 69 9.78 -33.29 17.14
C GLY A 69 8.36 -33.79 16.88
N SER A 70 7.51 -33.83 17.92
CA SER A 70 6.09 -34.19 17.81
C SER A 70 5.18 -33.03 17.41
N PHE A 71 5.69 -31.80 17.39
CA PHE A 71 4.93 -30.63 16.99
C PHE A 71 4.90 -30.52 15.46
N LEU A 72 3.70 -30.48 14.88
CA LEU A 72 3.47 -30.35 13.45
C LEU A 72 2.51 -29.19 13.21
N ILE A 73 2.91 -28.26 12.33
CA ILE A 73 2.02 -27.27 11.74
C ILE A 73 2.03 -27.49 10.23
N ASP A 74 0.92 -27.92 9.68
CA ASP A 74 0.68 -28.05 8.25
C ASP A 74 -0.40 -27.05 7.82
N LYS A 75 0.00 -26.04 7.06
CA LYS A 75 -0.94 -25.03 6.58
C LYS A 75 -0.62 -24.63 5.14
N PRO A 76 -1.65 -24.27 4.34
CA PRO A 76 -1.43 -23.61 3.05
C PRO A 76 -0.58 -22.34 3.20
N LEU A 77 0.21 -22.03 2.17
CA LEU A 77 1.10 -20.87 2.12
C LEU A 77 0.35 -19.57 2.40
N ILE A 78 -0.89 -19.42 1.91
CA ILE A 78 -1.70 -18.22 2.16
C ILE A 78 -1.98 -17.99 3.65
N LEU A 79 -2.12 -19.04 4.46
CA LEU A 79 -2.33 -18.90 5.91
C LEU A 79 -1.04 -18.47 6.61
N TRP A 80 0.11 -19.01 6.20
CA TRP A 80 1.42 -18.58 6.70
C TRP A 80 1.67 -17.09 6.43
N ILE A 81 1.36 -16.64 5.21
CA ILE A 81 1.51 -15.23 4.83
C ILE A 81 0.58 -14.35 5.67
N ASN A 82 -0.69 -14.73 5.82
CA ASN A 82 -1.65 -13.96 6.62
C ASN A 82 -1.21 -13.86 8.09
N ASP A 83 -0.86 -14.98 8.72
CA ASP A 83 -0.42 -15.01 10.11
C ASP A 83 0.85 -14.16 10.30
N GLY A 84 1.82 -14.27 9.38
CA GLY A 84 3.08 -13.52 9.42
C GLY A 84 2.94 -12.02 9.19
N LEU A 85 2.18 -11.61 8.17
CA LEU A 85 1.94 -10.19 7.88
C LEU A 85 1.12 -9.52 8.98
N MET A 86 0.12 -10.22 9.54
CA MET A 86 -0.65 -9.71 10.68
C MET A 86 0.22 -9.57 11.93
N ALA A 87 1.11 -10.52 12.20
CA ALA A 87 2.07 -10.41 13.30
C ALA A 87 2.96 -9.17 13.15
N LEU A 88 3.49 -8.90 11.95
CA LEU A 88 4.29 -7.70 11.69
C LEU A 88 3.46 -6.41 11.83
N PHE A 89 2.25 -6.39 11.27
CA PHE A 89 1.33 -5.26 11.36
C PHE A 89 1.03 -4.90 12.82
N PHE A 90 0.58 -5.88 13.61
CA PHE A 90 0.27 -5.66 15.02
C PHE A 90 1.51 -5.32 15.86
N PHE A 91 2.68 -5.86 15.50
CA PHE A 91 3.91 -5.48 16.15
C PHE A 91 4.22 -3.98 15.96
N VAL A 92 4.17 -3.49 14.73
CA VAL A 92 4.39 -2.06 14.43
C VAL A 92 3.34 -1.18 15.11
N VAL A 93 2.06 -1.54 14.99
CA VAL A 93 0.96 -0.82 15.64
C VAL A 93 1.13 -0.81 17.17
N GLY A 94 1.52 -1.93 17.77
CA GLY A 94 1.77 -2.02 19.20
C GLY A 94 2.94 -1.16 19.66
N LEU A 95 3.99 -1.03 18.84
CA LEU A 95 5.10 -0.10 19.13
C LEU A 95 4.67 1.36 19.04
N GLU A 96 3.83 1.72 18.07
CA GLU A 96 3.32 3.09 17.93
C GLU A 96 2.42 3.47 19.12
N ILE A 97 1.53 2.58 19.55
CA ILE A 97 0.67 2.82 20.72
C ILE A 97 1.49 2.98 22.00
N LYS A 98 2.60 2.25 22.16
CA LYS A 98 3.48 2.41 23.34
C LYS A 98 4.25 3.73 23.33
N ARG A 99 4.48 4.28 22.14
CA ARG A 99 5.27 5.50 21.93
C ARG A 99 4.47 6.76 22.26
N GLU A 100 3.16 6.73 22.03
CA GLU A 100 2.18 7.75 22.45
C GLU A 100 1.79 7.60 23.93
#